data_AF-A0A0K1DYU6-F1
#
_entry.id   AF-A0A0K1DYU6-F1
#
_cell.length_a   1.000
_cell.length_b   1.000
_cell.length_c   1.000
_cell.angle_alpha   90.00
_cell.angle_beta   90.00
_cell.angle_gamma   90.00
#
_symmetry.space_group_name_H-M   'P 1'
#
loop_
_entity.id
_entity.type
_entity.pdbx_description
1 polymer ?
#
loop_
_entity_poly.entity_id
_entity_poly.type
_entity_poly.pdbx_seq_one_letter_code
_entity_poly.pdbx_strand_id
1 'polypeptide(L)'
;MRGLESIELVLATVLMLAFVWGTYYVFSWASGFAGQQQMQADLSAAAQSVLDRVIHHRPYNPLKELGLGLEGGLIDDRMVALYALAAGSQPQGQSCYIESGALADAVGTNQATLVGRGWLYVRSQQLSLDYDAIMRSLFGSVAPDGVTPLYKAYDLWLVVTPLINATCPIDSSGRSELRLFTTYGGRPVDGQVAYMILYAKPGGVLCAKSGLQSTQNGRLVVPWNQQLLCDDGSTVVPDPTRGTVAVIFEKLERPSTVCYNTTARSRPFVYGFVLPTESGPTLYMAHDATVSCGSGNLPALGVRYIDLYWGGSRHRVASDVTLDPGVGQGQVKVNKCSACTSNARCAACYVDSIPPAAKLAIISVETSAAAAAGGGTDLVIIPLMPFPPLMRVDVRTWLRWGYSQTPGVYSAVATRVVDGSASSYNVTLILFRRP
;
A
#
# COMPACT_ATOMS: atom_id res chain seq x y z
N MET A 1 36.70 -22.20 82.70
CA MET A 1 35.80 -21.46 81.78
C MET A 1 36.63 -20.91 80.61
N ARG A 2 37.06 -21.76 79.66
CA ARG A 2 37.86 -21.35 78.47
C ARG A 2 37.26 -21.85 77.13
N GLY A 3 36.07 -22.45 77.16
CA GLY A 3 35.40 -22.99 75.96
C GLY A 3 34.24 -22.14 75.42
N LEU A 4 33.81 -21.10 76.16
CA LEU A 4 32.72 -20.21 75.75
C LEU A 4 33.20 -19.13 74.77
N GLU A 5 34.40 -18.56 74.98
CA GLU A 5 35.00 -17.55 74.09
C GLU A 5 35.29 -18.10 72.68
N SER A 6 35.65 -19.39 72.56
CA SER A 6 35.87 -20.05 71.27
C SER A 6 34.60 -20.29 70.47
N ILE A 7 33.46 -20.52 71.14
CA ILE A 7 32.17 -20.75 70.48
C ILE A 7 31.59 -19.42 69.99
N GLU A 8 31.68 -18.35 70.79
CA GLU A 8 31.25 -17.00 70.38
C GLU A 8 32.03 -16.50 69.16
N LEU A 9 33.35 -16.72 69.12
CA LEU A 9 34.17 -16.33 67.97
C LEU A 9 33.77 -17.09 66.70
N VAL A 10 33.55 -18.40 66.80
CA VAL A 10 33.12 -19.22 65.66
C VAL A 10 31.72 -18.80 65.19
N LEU A 11 30.79 -18.55 66.10
CA LEU A 11 29.42 -18.14 65.77
C LEU A 11 29.40 -16.76 65.09
N ALA A 12 30.20 -15.81 65.60
CA ALA A 12 30.36 -14.49 64.99
C ALA A 12 30.97 -14.58 63.59
N THR A 13 31.95 -15.47 63.38
CA THR A 13 32.59 -15.67 62.08
C THR A 13 31.62 -16.29 61.06
N VAL A 14 30.81 -17.26 61.48
CA VAL A 14 29.77 -17.89 60.63
C VAL A 14 28.68 -16.89 60.27
N LEU A 15 28.22 -16.07 61.22
CA LEU A 15 27.23 -15.01 60.97
C LEU A 15 27.77 -13.95 60.01
N MET A 16 29.04 -13.53 60.15
CA MET A 16 29.68 -12.60 59.23
C MET A 16 29.80 -13.19 57.82
N LEU A 17 30.20 -14.46 57.69
CA LEU A 17 30.29 -15.13 56.39
C LEU A 17 28.91 -15.29 55.73
N ALA A 18 27.88 -15.65 56.49
CA ALA A 18 26.51 -15.73 56.00
C ALA A 18 25.98 -14.35 55.55
N PHE A 19 26.32 -13.29 56.27
CA PHE A 19 25.95 -11.92 55.90
C PHE A 19 26.66 -11.46 54.61
N VAL A 20 27.96 -11.72 54.47
CA VAL A 20 28.72 -11.38 53.25
C VAL A 20 28.24 -12.18 52.04
N TRP A 21 27.99 -13.48 52.20
CA TRP A 21 27.44 -14.30 51.12
C TRP A 21 26.01 -13.92 50.75
N GLY A 22 25.16 -13.64 51.76
CA GLY A 22 23.78 -13.20 51.54
C GLY A 22 23.73 -11.85 50.82
N THR A 23 24.56 -10.89 51.23
CA THR A 23 24.66 -9.58 50.55
C THR A 23 25.22 -9.72 49.15
N TYR A 24 26.29 -10.48 48.94
CA TYR A 24 26.83 -10.74 47.59
C TYR A 24 25.78 -11.38 46.66
N TYR A 25 25.05 -12.37 47.16
CA TYR A 25 23.98 -13.02 46.40
C TYR A 25 22.86 -12.03 46.04
N VAL A 26 22.37 -11.24 47.00
CA VAL A 26 21.33 -10.23 46.77
C VAL A 26 21.80 -9.14 45.81
N PHE A 27 23.05 -8.66 45.92
CA PHE A 27 23.61 -7.67 44.99
C PHE A 27 23.80 -8.24 43.59
N SER A 28 24.26 -9.48 43.45
CA SER A 28 24.38 -10.14 42.14
C SER A 28 23.01 -10.32 41.48
N TRP A 29 22.00 -10.73 42.26
CA TRP A 29 20.63 -10.89 41.80
C TRP A 29 20.01 -9.53 41.41
N ALA A 30 20.11 -8.52 42.28
CA ALA A 30 19.61 -7.17 42.00
C ALA A 30 20.31 -6.51 40.81
N SER A 31 21.61 -6.76 40.61
CA SER A 31 22.36 -6.27 39.45
C SER A 31 21.89 -6.91 38.14
N GLY A 32 21.50 -8.19 38.16
CA GLY A 32 20.87 -8.86 37.03
C GLY A 32 19.51 -8.25 36.67
N PHE A 33 18.69 -7.93 37.67
CA PHE A 33 17.41 -7.24 37.47
C PHE A 33 17.59 -5.81 36.93
N ALA A 34 18.53 -5.05 37.48
CA ALA A 34 18.85 -3.70 37.02
C ALA A 34 19.38 -3.73 35.56
N GLY A 35 20.23 -4.70 35.22
CA GLY A 35 20.73 -4.89 33.86
C GLY A 35 19.63 -5.22 32.85
N GLN A 36 18.66 -6.05 33.23
CA GLN A 36 17.51 -6.37 32.38
C GLN A 36 16.57 -5.16 32.19
N GLN A 37 16.32 -4.38 33.24
CA GLN A 37 15.51 -3.16 33.15
C GLN A 37 16.18 -2.09 32.27
N GLN A 38 17.49 -1.88 32.45
CA GLN A 38 18.29 -0.99 31.61
C GLN A 38 18.23 -1.42 30.14
N MET A 39 18.44 -2.71 29.86
CA MET A 39 18.41 -3.25 28.50
C MET A 39 17.04 -3.09 27.84
N GLN A 40 15.94 -3.26 28.59
CA GLN A 40 14.59 -3.06 28.08
C GLN A 40 14.30 -1.57 27.81
N ALA A 41 14.78 -0.66 28.67
CA ALA A 41 14.65 0.78 28.47
C ALA A 41 15.43 1.25 27.22
N ASP A 42 16.67 0.79 27.06
CA ASP A 42 17.51 1.09 25.90
C ASP A 42 16.88 0.56 24.60
N LEU A 43 16.32 -0.65 24.63
CA LEU A 43 15.64 -1.25 23.48
C LEU A 43 14.36 -0.48 23.11
N SER A 44 13.63 0.03 24.10
CA SER A 44 12.44 0.87 23.91
C SER A 44 12.81 2.22 23.28
N ALA A 45 13.85 2.89 23.79
CA ALA A 45 14.36 4.12 23.21
C ALA A 45 14.87 3.92 21.77
N ALA A 46 15.56 2.81 21.51
CA ALA A 46 15.99 2.43 20.16
C ALA A 46 14.79 2.19 19.23
N ALA A 47 13.75 1.48 19.69
CA ALA A 47 12.55 1.24 18.90
C ALA A 47 11.85 2.55 18.52
N GLN A 48 11.74 3.51 19.45
CA GLN A 48 11.20 4.84 19.16
C GLN A 48 12.05 5.61 18.15
N SER A 49 13.37 5.66 18.36
CA SER A 49 14.30 6.35 17.45
C SER A 49 14.31 5.75 16.03
N VAL A 50 14.23 4.42 15.92
CA VAL A 50 14.16 3.73 14.62
C VAL A 50 12.83 4.00 13.96
N LEU A 51 11.71 3.94 14.70
CA LEU A 51 10.40 4.29 14.16
C LEU A 51 10.37 5.75 13.68
N ASP A 52 10.98 6.66 14.43
CA ASP A 52 11.17 8.05 14.01
C ASP A 52 11.92 8.15 12.68
N ARG A 53 13.02 7.41 12.51
CA ARG A 53 13.80 7.37 11.25
C ARG A 53 13.04 6.73 10.08
N VAL A 54 12.18 5.75 10.35
CA VAL A 54 11.33 5.14 9.31
C VAL A 54 10.26 6.12 8.85
N ILE A 55 9.71 6.92 9.78
CA ILE A 55 8.63 7.86 9.50
C ILE A 55 9.14 9.21 8.96
N HIS A 56 10.33 9.66 9.36
CA HIS A 56 10.88 10.95 8.95
C HIS A 56 11.87 10.82 7.79
N HIS A 57 11.74 11.76 6.86
CA HIS A 57 12.41 11.87 5.56
C HIS A 57 13.88 11.40 5.46
N ARG A 58 14.19 10.66 4.39
CA ARG A 58 15.55 10.48 3.83
C ARG A 58 15.53 10.66 2.31
N PRO A 59 16.62 11.14 1.68
CA PRO A 59 16.78 11.09 0.23
C PRO A 59 16.76 9.61 -0.22
N TYR A 60 15.80 9.25 -1.06
CA TYR A 60 15.16 7.94 -0.94
C TYR A 60 15.47 6.96 -2.09
N ASN A 61 15.78 5.70 -1.75
CA ASN A 61 15.73 4.55 -2.66
C ASN A 61 14.99 3.38 -1.96
N PRO A 62 13.74 3.04 -2.37
CA PRO A 62 12.88 2.04 -1.68
C PRO A 62 13.49 0.65 -1.63
N LEU A 63 14.36 0.37 -2.60
CA LEU A 63 15.00 -0.92 -2.75
C LEU A 63 16.19 -1.07 -1.80
N LYS A 64 16.68 0.02 -1.22
CA LYS A 64 17.91 0.06 -0.44
C LYS A 64 17.77 0.66 0.97
N GLU A 65 16.70 1.38 1.26
CA GLU A 65 16.47 2.00 2.57
C GLU A 65 15.02 1.85 3.03
N LEU A 66 14.80 1.69 4.35
CA LEU A 66 13.47 1.60 4.96
C LEU A 66 13.00 2.99 5.39
N GLY A 67 12.12 3.59 4.59
CA GLY A 67 11.48 4.85 4.93
C GLY A 67 10.09 4.97 4.29
N LEU A 68 9.19 5.60 5.02
CA LEU A 68 7.81 5.84 4.60
C LEU A 68 7.53 7.34 4.44
N GLY A 69 8.34 8.21 5.03
CA GLY A 69 8.08 9.65 5.11
C GLY A 69 8.35 10.45 3.84
N LEU A 70 7.49 11.45 3.61
CA LEU A 70 7.71 12.60 2.73
C LEU A 70 8.13 13.83 3.56
N GLU A 71 8.54 14.89 2.87
CA GLU A 71 8.67 16.20 3.52
C GLU A 71 7.34 16.61 4.18
N GLY A 72 7.41 17.24 5.35
CA GLY A 72 6.23 17.72 6.08
C GLY A 72 5.53 16.69 6.98
N GLY A 73 6.12 15.51 7.20
CA GLY A 73 5.65 14.54 8.21
C GLY A 73 4.49 13.64 7.77
N LEU A 74 4.16 13.62 6.48
CA LEU A 74 3.25 12.66 5.87
C LEU A 74 4.01 11.40 5.45
N ILE A 75 3.34 10.25 5.42
CA ILE A 75 3.89 9.06 4.75
C ILE A 75 3.40 8.96 3.30
N ASP A 76 4.24 8.44 2.42
CA ASP A 76 3.85 8.11 1.06
C ASP A 76 3.19 6.72 1.04
N ASP A 77 1.86 6.70 0.87
CA ASP A 77 1.05 5.48 0.78
C ASP A 77 1.59 4.48 -0.26
N ARG A 78 2.22 5.01 -1.31
CA ARG A 78 2.75 4.20 -2.42
C ARG A 78 3.89 3.33 -1.90
N MET A 79 4.70 3.85 -0.97
CA MET A 79 5.87 3.19 -0.40
C MET A 79 5.47 2.09 0.59
N VAL A 80 4.45 2.35 1.40
CA VAL A 80 3.83 1.32 2.27
C VAL A 80 3.49 0.09 1.44
N ALA A 81 2.88 0.30 0.28
CA ALA A 81 2.51 -0.77 -0.61
C ALA A 81 3.71 -1.42 -1.32
N LEU A 82 4.76 -0.67 -1.70
CA LEU A 82 6.00 -1.25 -2.23
C LEU A 82 6.63 -2.25 -1.26
N TYR A 83 6.67 -1.91 0.04
CA TYR A 83 7.16 -2.85 1.05
C TYR A 83 6.31 -4.10 1.14
N ALA A 84 4.99 -3.98 0.96
CA ALA A 84 4.12 -5.15 0.87
C ALA A 84 4.47 -6.03 -0.35
N LEU A 85 4.75 -5.42 -1.51
CA LEU A 85 5.20 -6.13 -2.72
C LEU A 85 6.50 -6.89 -2.46
N ALA A 86 7.50 -6.20 -1.93
CA ALA A 86 8.84 -6.72 -1.77
C ALA A 86 8.99 -7.70 -0.60
N ALA A 87 8.16 -7.57 0.45
CA ALA A 87 8.11 -8.50 1.58
C ALA A 87 7.40 -9.82 1.26
N GLY A 88 6.87 -9.98 0.04
CA GLY A 88 6.30 -11.24 -0.40
C GLY A 88 4.81 -11.42 -0.07
N SER A 89 4.10 -10.36 0.33
CA SER A 89 2.63 -10.40 0.41
C SER A 89 2.03 -10.59 -0.98
N GLN A 90 0.98 -11.40 -1.11
CA GLN A 90 0.22 -11.52 -2.35
C GLN A 90 -1.26 -11.28 -2.01
N PRO A 91 -1.95 -10.35 -2.69
CA PRO A 91 -3.38 -10.15 -2.48
C PRO A 91 -4.14 -11.41 -2.88
N GLN A 92 -5.28 -11.64 -2.22
CA GLN A 92 -6.23 -12.63 -2.70
C GLN A 92 -6.79 -12.16 -4.04
N GLY A 93 -6.69 -13.02 -5.06
CA GLY A 93 -7.11 -12.68 -6.40
C GLY A 93 -6.89 -13.84 -7.36
N GLN A 94 -7.27 -13.63 -8.61
CA GLN A 94 -7.12 -14.63 -9.66
C GLN A 94 -5.71 -14.52 -10.27
N SER A 95 -4.99 -15.63 -10.39
CA SER A 95 -3.70 -15.66 -11.10
C SER A 95 -3.88 -15.35 -12.59
N CYS A 96 -2.98 -14.53 -13.13
CA CYS A 96 -2.95 -14.12 -14.52
C CYS A 96 -1.54 -14.22 -15.09
N TYR A 97 -1.45 -14.30 -16.42
CA TYR A 97 -0.21 -14.34 -17.17
C TYR A 97 -0.13 -13.17 -18.17
N ILE A 98 0.97 -12.44 -18.18
CA ILE A 98 1.25 -11.39 -19.17
C ILE A 98 1.80 -12.08 -20.42
N GLU A 99 0.98 -12.14 -21.47
CA GLU A 99 1.29 -12.80 -22.75
C GLU A 99 2.18 -11.94 -23.65
N SER A 100 2.08 -10.61 -23.53
CA SER A 100 2.93 -9.69 -24.30
C SER A 100 4.37 -9.72 -23.78
N GLY A 101 5.30 -10.22 -24.61
CA GLY A 101 6.73 -10.22 -24.31
C GLY A 101 7.25 -8.81 -24.02
N ALA A 102 6.87 -7.82 -24.84
CA ALA A 102 7.27 -6.43 -24.63
C ALA A 102 6.80 -5.87 -23.28
N LEU A 103 5.60 -6.24 -22.82
CA LEU A 103 5.11 -5.85 -21.50
C LEU A 103 5.84 -6.61 -20.39
N ALA A 104 5.99 -7.93 -20.52
CA ALA A 104 6.68 -8.76 -19.55
C ALA A 104 8.14 -8.30 -19.32
N ASP A 105 8.84 -7.93 -20.39
CA ASP A 105 10.19 -7.37 -20.35
C ASP A 105 10.21 -6.00 -19.65
N ALA A 106 9.26 -5.12 -19.97
CA ALA A 106 9.16 -3.81 -19.35
C ALA A 106 8.87 -3.87 -17.84
N VAL A 107 8.11 -4.88 -17.38
CA VAL A 107 7.76 -5.03 -15.95
C VAL A 107 8.70 -5.97 -15.18
N GLY A 108 9.53 -6.75 -15.89
CA GLY A 108 10.44 -7.73 -15.31
C GLY A 108 9.75 -8.97 -14.73
N THR A 109 8.57 -9.34 -15.25
CA THR A 109 7.84 -10.56 -14.87
C THR A 109 6.70 -10.84 -15.85
N ASN A 110 6.32 -12.11 -16.00
CA ASN A 110 5.14 -12.53 -16.75
C ASN A 110 3.96 -12.94 -15.84
N GLN A 111 4.11 -12.87 -14.53
CA GLN A 111 3.07 -13.26 -13.57
C GLN A 111 2.36 -12.06 -12.96
N ALA A 112 1.03 -12.12 -12.92
CA ALA A 112 0.18 -11.12 -12.30
C ALA A 112 -0.95 -11.77 -11.48
N THR A 113 -1.61 -10.99 -10.63
CA THR A 113 -2.81 -11.39 -9.88
C THR A 113 -3.87 -10.33 -10.08
N LEU A 114 -5.02 -10.68 -10.62
CA LEU A 114 -6.16 -9.78 -10.76
C LEU A 114 -6.82 -9.56 -9.40
N VAL A 115 -6.87 -8.30 -8.97
CA VAL A 115 -7.47 -7.86 -7.71
C VAL A 115 -8.65 -6.94 -8.03
N GLY A 116 -9.85 -7.38 -7.68
CA GLY A 116 -11.06 -6.66 -8.07
C GLY A 116 -11.21 -6.61 -9.60
N ARG A 117 -11.43 -5.41 -10.15
CA ARG A 117 -11.76 -5.22 -11.56
C ARG A 117 -10.69 -4.40 -12.28
N GLY A 118 -10.05 -5.00 -13.28
CA GLY A 118 -9.06 -4.32 -14.14
C GLY A 118 -7.73 -4.02 -13.46
N TRP A 119 -7.64 -4.13 -12.14
CA TRP A 119 -6.40 -3.91 -11.44
C TRP A 119 -5.58 -5.20 -11.32
N LEU A 120 -4.39 -5.17 -11.93
CA LEU A 120 -3.41 -6.23 -11.77
C LEU A 120 -2.44 -5.89 -10.64
N TYR A 121 -2.10 -6.92 -9.90
CA TYR A 121 -1.02 -6.93 -8.96
C TYR A 121 0.15 -7.68 -9.59
N VAL A 122 1.27 -7.01 -9.79
CA VAL A 122 2.45 -7.55 -10.47
C VAL A 122 3.61 -7.53 -9.50
N ARG A 123 4.16 -8.71 -9.18
CA ARG A 123 5.41 -8.81 -8.41
C ARG A 123 6.58 -8.82 -9.38
N SER A 124 7.19 -7.66 -9.61
CA SER A 124 8.42 -7.59 -10.38
C SER A 124 9.53 -8.35 -9.65
N GLN A 125 10.24 -9.24 -10.37
CA GLN A 125 11.36 -10.01 -9.81
C GLN A 125 12.56 -9.11 -9.47
N GLN A 126 12.59 -7.89 -9.99
CA GLN A 126 13.63 -6.89 -9.72
C GLN A 126 13.46 -6.20 -8.35
N LEU A 127 12.33 -6.39 -7.68
CA LEU A 127 12.05 -5.79 -6.38
C LEU A 127 12.54 -6.69 -5.25
N SER A 128 13.84 -6.62 -4.96
CA SER A 128 14.44 -7.19 -3.75
C SER A 128 14.85 -6.06 -2.79
N LEU A 129 14.47 -6.18 -1.52
CA LEU A 129 14.94 -5.28 -0.47
C LEU A 129 16.41 -5.62 -0.13
N ASP A 130 17.31 -4.64 -0.24
CA ASP A 130 18.65 -4.75 0.35
C ASP A 130 18.56 -4.53 1.87
N TYR A 131 18.30 -5.63 2.57
CA TYR A 131 18.13 -5.61 4.01
C TYR A 131 19.37 -5.15 4.78
N ASP A 132 20.57 -5.34 4.25
CA ASP A 132 21.80 -4.90 4.92
C ASP A 132 21.96 -3.38 4.77
N ALA A 133 21.67 -2.83 3.58
CA ALA A 133 21.59 -1.38 3.39
C ALA A 133 20.51 -0.75 4.29
N ILE A 134 19.33 -1.37 4.38
CA ILE A 134 18.24 -0.95 5.28
C ILE A 134 18.71 -0.89 6.74
N MET A 135 19.27 -1.98 7.27
CA MET A 135 19.67 -2.03 8.68
C MET A 135 20.82 -1.06 8.97
N ARG A 136 21.77 -0.87 8.03
CA ARG A 136 22.84 0.13 8.15
C ARG A 136 22.29 1.55 8.13
N SER A 137 21.30 1.82 7.29
CA SER A 137 20.59 3.10 7.25
C SER A 137 19.93 3.39 8.62
N LEU A 138 19.25 2.42 9.21
CA LEU A 138 18.52 2.58 10.47
C LEU A 138 19.40 2.64 11.73
N PHE A 139 20.43 1.80 11.83
CA PHE A 139 21.23 1.63 13.06
C PHE A 139 22.67 2.16 12.95
N GLY A 140 23.12 2.52 11.75
CA GLY A 140 24.53 2.81 11.46
C GLY A 140 25.32 1.57 11.09
N SER A 141 26.48 1.78 10.47
CA SER A 141 27.38 0.71 10.02
C SER A 141 28.18 0.08 11.18
N VAL A 142 28.58 0.88 12.16
CA VAL A 142 29.39 0.49 13.32
C VAL A 142 28.92 1.22 14.58
N ALA A 143 29.17 0.63 15.75
CA ALA A 143 28.93 1.27 17.03
C ALA A 143 29.94 2.40 17.29
N PRO A 144 29.76 3.19 18.37
CA PRO A 144 30.73 4.23 18.76
C PRO A 144 32.15 3.71 19.00
N ASP A 145 32.32 2.40 19.18
CA ASP A 145 33.62 1.72 19.29
C ASP A 145 34.34 1.54 17.94
N GLY A 146 33.69 1.86 16.81
CA GLY A 146 34.25 1.77 15.46
C GLY A 146 34.40 0.35 14.90
N VAL A 147 34.02 -0.69 15.65
CA VAL A 147 34.28 -2.10 15.30
C VAL A 147 33.00 -2.93 15.26
N THR A 148 32.07 -2.70 16.19
CA THR A 148 30.91 -3.57 16.35
C THR A 148 29.82 -3.24 15.32
N PRO A 149 29.42 -4.19 14.44
CA PRO A 149 28.38 -3.93 13.45
C PRO A 149 26.99 -3.92 14.08
N LEU A 150 26.54 -2.75 14.56
CA LEU A 150 25.22 -2.58 15.21
C LEU A 150 24.05 -3.10 14.35
N TYR A 151 24.10 -2.89 13.04
CA TYR A 151 23.06 -3.33 12.10
C TYR A 151 22.84 -4.86 12.07
N LYS A 152 23.78 -5.67 12.58
CA LYS A 152 23.65 -7.13 12.70
C LYS A 152 23.05 -7.57 14.05
N ALA A 153 23.04 -6.69 15.05
CA ALA A 153 22.56 -7.00 16.39
C ALA A 153 21.02 -6.94 16.52
N TYR A 154 20.34 -6.41 15.51
CA TYR A 154 18.89 -6.17 15.55
C TYR A 154 18.16 -6.87 14.40
N ASP A 155 16.90 -7.19 14.66
CA ASP A 155 15.89 -7.49 13.65
C ASP A 155 14.66 -6.64 13.91
N LEU A 156 13.88 -6.35 12.88
CA LEU A 156 12.65 -5.58 13.01
C LEU A 156 11.47 -6.24 12.31
N TRP A 157 10.30 -6.01 12.92
CA TRP A 157 9.00 -6.21 12.30
C TRP A 157 8.33 -4.85 12.16
N LEU A 158 8.15 -4.37 10.94
CA LEU A 158 7.33 -3.20 10.67
C LEU A 158 5.93 -3.66 10.27
N VAL A 159 4.93 -3.14 10.98
CA VAL A 159 3.51 -3.37 10.72
C VAL A 159 2.86 -2.05 10.37
N VAL A 160 2.29 -1.92 9.17
CA VAL A 160 1.54 -0.73 8.77
C VAL A 160 0.08 -1.12 8.55
N THR A 161 -0.82 -0.57 9.35
CA THR A 161 -2.25 -0.91 9.32
C THR A 161 -3.09 0.35 9.06
N PRO A 162 -4.00 0.36 8.08
CA PRO A 162 -4.95 1.47 7.89
C PRO A 162 -5.78 1.70 9.17
N LEU A 163 -6.01 2.96 9.55
CA LEU A 163 -6.81 3.31 10.73
C LEU A 163 -8.31 3.16 10.53
N ILE A 164 -8.77 3.37 9.29
CA ILE A 164 -10.18 3.26 8.91
C ILE A 164 -10.34 2.13 7.91
N ASN A 165 -11.33 1.28 8.14
CA ASN A 165 -11.87 0.39 7.14
C ASN A 165 -13.08 1.06 6.47
N ALA A 166 -13.01 1.23 5.16
CA ALA A 166 -14.06 1.85 4.36
C ALA A 166 -14.70 0.81 3.43
N THR A 167 -16.04 0.80 3.39
CA THR A 167 -16.80 0.02 2.41
C THR A 167 -17.75 0.95 1.67
N CYS A 168 -17.91 0.73 0.37
CA CYS A 168 -18.74 1.59 -0.48
C CYS A 168 -19.54 0.75 -1.49
N PRO A 169 -20.47 -0.11 -1.04
CA PRO A 169 -21.38 -0.81 -1.96
C PRO A 169 -22.13 0.16 -2.88
N ILE A 170 -22.37 -0.31 -4.09
CA ILE A 170 -23.32 0.29 -5.03
C ILE A 170 -24.45 -0.72 -5.18
N ASP A 171 -25.68 -0.29 -4.93
CA ASP A 171 -26.86 -1.12 -5.14
C ASP A 171 -27.51 -0.84 -6.49
N SER A 172 -28.33 -1.78 -6.97
CA SER A 172 -29.09 -1.66 -8.21
C SER A 172 -30.26 -0.67 -8.12
N SER A 173 -30.55 -0.13 -6.93
CA SER A 173 -31.67 0.80 -6.69
C SER A 173 -31.31 2.26 -6.95
N GLY A 174 -30.08 2.54 -7.39
CA GLY A 174 -29.65 3.90 -7.66
C GLY A 174 -28.86 4.54 -6.51
N ARG A 175 -28.43 3.77 -5.49
CA ARG A 175 -27.71 4.32 -4.33
C ARG A 175 -26.33 3.70 -4.16
N SER A 176 -25.43 4.51 -3.63
CA SER A 176 -24.15 4.05 -3.10
C SER A 176 -24.02 4.51 -1.66
N GLU A 177 -23.51 3.63 -0.81
CA GLU A 177 -23.41 3.88 0.63
C GLU A 177 -21.97 3.71 1.07
N LEU A 178 -21.35 4.80 1.54
CA LEU A 178 -20.09 4.75 2.26
C LEU A 178 -20.35 4.36 3.72
N ARG A 179 -19.56 3.41 4.22
CA ARG A 179 -19.48 3.07 5.64
C ARG A 179 -18.04 3.13 6.11
N LEU A 180 -17.81 3.81 7.22
CA LEU A 180 -16.50 4.08 7.80
C LEU A 180 -16.44 3.58 9.24
N PHE A 181 -15.47 2.71 9.51
CA PHE A 181 -15.24 2.18 10.84
C PHE A 181 -13.76 2.21 11.19
N THR A 182 -13.43 2.40 12.47
CA THR A 182 -12.07 2.19 12.93
C THR A 182 -11.68 0.73 12.72
N THR A 183 -10.50 0.48 12.16
CA THR A 183 -9.98 -0.89 11.94
C THR A 183 -9.90 -1.66 13.25
N TYR A 184 -9.52 -0.96 14.34
CA TYR A 184 -9.55 -1.50 15.69
C TYR A 184 -10.83 -1.06 16.40
N GLY A 185 -11.60 -2.04 16.90
CA GLY A 185 -12.80 -1.78 17.70
C GLY A 185 -14.07 -1.44 16.92
N GLY A 186 -14.00 -1.30 15.59
CA GLY A 186 -15.19 -1.19 14.72
C GLY A 186 -16.10 -0.01 15.01
N ARG A 187 -15.56 1.10 15.52
CA ARG A 187 -16.35 2.28 15.88
C ARG A 187 -16.63 3.12 14.63
N PRO A 188 -17.85 3.64 14.46
CA PRO A 188 -18.17 4.54 13.35
C PRO A 188 -17.27 5.78 13.38
N VAL A 189 -16.80 6.21 12.21
CA VAL A 189 -15.93 7.39 12.09
C VAL A 189 -16.62 8.44 11.24
N ASP A 190 -16.85 9.61 11.83
CA ASP A 190 -17.44 10.73 11.11
C ASP A 190 -16.40 11.68 10.49
N GLY A 191 -16.83 12.41 9.46
CA GLY A 191 -16.08 13.52 8.90
C GLY A 191 -16.58 13.97 7.54
N GLN A 192 -15.93 15.00 7.01
CA GLN A 192 -16.20 15.53 5.68
C GLN A 192 -15.68 14.59 4.58
N VAL A 193 -16.56 14.28 3.62
CA VAL A 193 -16.31 13.37 2.50
C VAL A 193 -16.62 14.09 1.19
N ALA A 194 -15.62 14.12 0.31
CA ALA A 194 -15.86 14.41 -1.11
C ALA A 194 -16.34 13.14 -1.79
N TYR A 195 -17.40 13.23 -2.59
CA TYR A 195 -17.86 12.14 -3.43
C TYR A 195 -17.82 12.53 -4.90
N MET A 196 -17.64 11.53 -5.77
CA MET A 196 -17.74 11.68 -7.21
C MET A 196 -18.51 10.50 -7.79
N ILE A 197 -19.59 10.79 -8.51
CA ILE A 197 -20.29 9.84 -9.36
C ILE A 197 -19.77 10.04 -10.78
N LEU A 198 -19.41 8.94 -11.43
CA LEU A 198 -18.93 8.89 -12.80
C LEU A 198 -19.82 7.94 -13.60
N TYR A 199 -20.11 8.32 -14.84
CA TYR A 199 -20.79 7.47 -15.80
C TYR A 199 -20.11 7.59 -17.15
N ALA A 200 -19.65 6.46 -17.68
CA ALA A 200 -19.21 6.39 -19.06
C ALA A 200 -20.41 6.06 -19.95
N LYS A 201 -20.90 7.06 -20.68
CA LYS A 201 -22.02 6.88 -21.60
C LYS A 201 -21.52 6.25 -22.92
N PRO A 202 -22.37 5.53 -23.67
CA PRO A 202 -22.05 5.09 -25.02
C PRO A 202 -21.48 6.21 -25.90
N GLY A 203 -20.42 5.91 -26.66
CA GLY A 203 -19.72 6.90 -27.47
C GLY A 203 -18.53 7.57 -26.77
N GLY A 204 -18.09 7.05 -25.63
CA GLY A 204 -16.82 7.44 -25.01
C GLY A 204 -16.85 8.74 -24.19
N VAL A 205 -18.03 9.33 -23.96
CA VAL A 205 -18.16 10.57 -23.19
C VAL A 205 -18.32 10.26 -21.70
N LEU A 206 -17.45 10.87 -20.89
CA LEU A 206 -17.51 10.78 -19.43
C LEU A 206 -18.48 11.84 -18.89
N CYS A 207 -19.35 11.42 -17.98
CA CYS A 207 -20.25 12.31 -17.25
C CYS A 207 -20.02 12.17 -15.76
N ALA A 208 -20.07 13.29 -15.04
CA ALA A 208 -19.68 13.34 -13.65
C ALA A 208 -20.60 14.24 -12.81
N LYS A 209 -20.65 13.93 -11.51
CA LYS A 209 -21.16 14.82 -10.47
C LYS A 209 -20.28 14.66 -9.24
N SER A 210 -19.77 15.78 -8.74
CA SER A 210 -19.04 15.81 -7.47
C SER A 210 -19.86 16.55 -6.41
N GLY A 211 -19.55 16.28 -5.15
CA GLY A 211 -20.12 17.01 -4.04
C GLY A 211 -19.37 16.75 -2.74
N LEU A 212 -19.75 17.51 -1.72
CA LEU A 212 -19.13 17.48 -0.40
C LEU A 212 -20.24 17.26 0.64
N GLN A 213 -20.12 16.21 1.43
CA GLN A 213 -21.08 15.86 2.47
C GLN A 213 -20.37 15.29 3.69
N SER A 214 -20.96 15.45 4.87
CA SER A 214 -20.45 14.81 6.08
C SER A 214 -21.14 13.47 6.31
N THR A 215 -20.40 12.49 6.79
CA THR A 215 -21.00 11.25 7.27
C THR A 215 -21.73 11.49 8.59
N GLN A 216 -22.71 10.64 8.89
CA GLN A 216 -23.38 10.58 10.17
C GLN A 216 -23.32 9.16 10.70
N ASN A 217 -22.78 8.96 11.89
CA ASN A 217 -22.56 7.63 12.46
C ASN A 217 -21.77 6.71 11.52
N GLY A 218 -20.73 7.26 10.89
CA GLY A 218 -19.85 6.56 9.94
C GLY A 218 -20.51 6.26 8.59
N ARG A 219 -21.68 6.84 8.28
CA ARG A 219 -22.46 6.52 7.09
C ARG A 219 -22.71 7.73 6.21
N LEU A 220 -22.58 7.55 4.90
CA LEU A 220 -23.00 8.52 3.89
C LEU A 220 -23.68 7.80 2.73
N VAL A 221 -24.84 8.29 2.28
CA VAL A 221 -25.58 7.71 1.15
C VAL A 221 -25.68 8.74 0.04
N VAL A 222 -25.23 8.35 -1.15
CA VAL A 222 -25.27 9.20 -2.35
C VAL A 222 -26.10 8.50 -3.43
N PRO A 223 -27.15 9.14 -3.95
CA PRO A 223 -27.89 8.64 -5.11
C PRO A 223 -27.08 8.85 -6.40
N TRP A 224 -26.75 7.77 -7.09
CA TRP A 224 -26.00 7.81 -8.35
C TRP A 224 -26.90 7.91 -9.59
N ASN A 225 -28.19 7.61 -9.47
CA ASN A 225 -29.19 7.66 -10.55
C ASN A 225 -29.75 9.07 -10.80
N GLN A 226 -28.93 10.11 -10.61
CA GLN A 226 -29.31 11.51 -10.84
C GLN A 226 -28.72 12.02 -12.14
N GLN A 227 -29.25 13.14 -12.65
CA GLN A 227 -28.70 13.79 -13.84
C GLN A 227 -27.24 14.22 -13.60
N LEU A 228 -26.35 13.78 -14.49
CA LEU A 228 -24.92 14.12 -14.52
C LEU A 228 -24.64 15.07 -15.69
N LEU A 229 -23.59 15.89 -15.54
CA LEU A 229 -23.07 16.73 -16.62
C LEU A 229 -21.94 15.98 -17.33
N CYS A 230 -21.97 15.98 -18.66
CA CYS A 230 -21.01 15.31 -19.52
C CYS A 230 -19.94 16.27 -20.05
N ASP A 231 -18.77 15.72 -20.41
CA ASP A 231 -17.64 16.49 -20.97
C ASP A 231 -17.99 17.22 -22.28
N ASP A 232 -18.99 16.73 -23.03
CA ASP A 232 -19.51 17.35 -24.25
C ASP A 232 -20.61 18.40 -23.99
N GLY A 233 -20.85 18.77 -22.73
CA GLY A 233 -21.89 19.72 -22.32
C GLY A 233 -23.31 19.14 -22.27
N SER A 234 -23.51 17.88 -22.67
CA SER A 234 -24.80 17.20 -22.54
C SER A 234 -25.05 16.77 -21.08
N THR A 235 -26.26 16.30 -20.81
CA THR A 235 -26.60 15.70 -19.51
C THR A 235 -27.21 14.32 -19.70
N VAL A 236 -27.02 13.45 -18.70
CA VAL A 236 -27.52 12.07 -18.76
C VAL A 236 -27.88 11.57 -17.38
N VAL A 237 -28.93 10.74 -17.28
CA VAL A 237 -29.18 9.93 -16.09
C VAL A 237 -28.50 8.57 -16.29
N PRO A 238 -27.62 8.15 -15.37
CA PRO A 238 -26.86 6.91 -15.54
C PRO A 238 -27.76 5.68 -15.68
N ASP A 239 -27.45 4.86 -16.69
CA ASP A 239 -28.11 3.58 -16.94
C ASP A 239 -27.02 2.47 -16.95
N PRO A 240 -26.92 1.66 -15.88
CA PRO A 240 -25.88 0.65 -15.77
C PRO A 240 -26.04 -0.49 -16.79
N THR A 241 -27.15 -0.56 -17.53
CA THR A 241 -27.32 -1.53 -18.63
C THR A 241 -26.63 -1.08 -19.92
N ARG A 242 -26.38 0.23 -20.06
CA ARG A 242 -25.82 0.85 -21.27
C ARG A 242 -24.42 1.43 -21.08
N GLY A 243 -23.99 1.58 -19.84
CA GLY A 243 -22.66 2.09 -19.51
C GLY A 243 -22.20 1.63 -18.13
N THR A 244 -21.05 2.13 -17.71
CA THR A 244 -20.50 1.84 -16.39
C THR A 244 -20.69 3.03 -15.47
N VAL A 245 -21.24 2.80 -14.28
CA VAL A 245 -21.25 3.76 -13.17
C VAL A 245 -20.10 3.45 -12.24
N ALA A 246 -19.40 4.49 -11.79
CA ALA A 246 -18.48 4.39 -10.67
C ALA A 246 -18.82 5.45 -9.62
N VAL A 247 -18.66 5.09 -8.36
CA VAL A 247 -18.80 6.04 -7.24
C VAL A 247 -17.53 5.98 -6.42
N ILE A 248 -16.94 7.16 -6.19
CA ILE A 248 -15.74 7.36 -5.41
C ILE A 248 -16.11 8.21 -4.19
N PHE A 249 -15.58 7.81 -3.04
CA PHE A 249 -15.66 8.55 -1.79
C PHE A 249 -14.26 8.80 -1.26
N GLU A 250 -13.99 10.02 -0.86
CA GLU A 250 -12.72 10.45 -0.27
C GLU A 250 -13.00 11.21 1.02
N LYS A 251 -12.63 10.62 2.16
CA LYS A 251 -12.69 11.31 3.44
C LYS A 251 -11.51 12.27 3.52
N LEU A 252 -11.82 13.57 3.49
CA LEU A 252 -10.82 14.65 3.46
C LEU A 252 -10.21 14.90 4.84
N GLU A 253 -11.03 14.79 5.89
CA GLU A 253 -10.59 14.97 7.27
C GLU A 253 -9.84 13.75 7.77
N ARG A 254 -8.88 13.95 8.68
CA ARG A 254 -8.15 12.86 9.31
C ARG A 254 -9.01 12.15 10.37
N PRO A 255 -8.90 10.81 10.54
CA PRO A 255 -8.10 9.91 9.72
C PRO A 255 -8.68 9.83 8.30
N SER A 256 -7.83 9.88 7.28
CA SER A 256 -8.23 9.92 5.86
C SER A 256 -8.41 8.51 5.31
N THR A 257 -9.23 8.37 4.27
CA THR A 257 -9.39 7.11 3.51
C THR A 257 -10.07 7.39 2.17
N VAL A 258 -9.90 6.48 1.21
CA VAL A 258 -10.59 6.49 -0.09
C VAL A 258 -11.27 5.14 -0.32
N CYS A 259 -12.50 5.18 -0.85
CA CYS A 259 -13.24 3.99 -1.26
C CYS A 259 -13.87 4.23 -2.62
N TYR A 260 -13.88 3.22 -3.48
CA TYR A 260 -14.60 3.29 -4.74
C TYR A 260 -15.27 1.96 -5.06
N ASN A 261 -16.28 2.02 -5.92
CA ASN A 261 -16.93 0.84 -6.46
C ASN A 261 -17.52 1.14 -7.85
N THR A 262 -17.85 0.11 -8.61
CA THR A 262 -18.35 0.23 -9.99
C THR A 262 -19.50 -0.75 -10.27
N THR A 263 -20.47 -0.36 -11.09
CA THR A 263 -21.54 -1.26 -11.59
C THR A 263 -21.10 -2.11 -12.79
N ALA A 264 -19.82 -2.05 -13.13
CA ALA A 264 -19.29 -2.58 -14.37
C ALA A 264 -19.35 -4.12 -14.43
N ARG A 265 -19.29 -4.67 -15.65
CA ARG A 265 -19.22 -6.12 -15.87
C ARG A 265 -18.02 -6.74 -15.14
N SER A 266 -18.11 -8.01 -14.77
CA SER A 266 -17.04 -8.71 -14.05
C SER A 266 -15.68 -8.70 -14.77
N ARG A 267 -15.68 -8.60 -16.11
CA ARG A 267 -14.45 -8.57 -16.93
C ARG A 267 -14.13 -7.16 -17.45
N PRO A 268 -12.89 -6.68 -17.27
CA PRO A 268 -12.42 -5.41 -17.80
C PRO A 268 -11.86 -5.57 -19.23
N PHE A 269 -11.88 -4.49 -20.02
CA PHE A 269 -11.31 -4.44 -21.38
C PHE A 269 -9.84 -4.02 -21.41
N VAL A 270 -9.38 -3.41 -20.32
CA VAL A 270 -7.98 -3.06 -20.10
C VAL A 270 -7.62 -3.41 -18.67
N TYR A 271 -6.35 -3.69 -18.48
CA TYR A 271 -5.76 -3.89 -17.18
C TYR A 271 -4.82 -2.73 -16.85
N GLY A 272 -4.79 -2.33 -15.59
CA GLY A 272 -3.84 -1.35 -15.10
C GLY A 272 -3.16 -1.84 -13.83
N PHE A 273 -1.93 -1.41 -13.62
CA PHE A 273 -1.15 -1.72 -12.42
C PHE A 273 -0.06 -0.69 -12.21
N VAL A 274 0.35 -0.53 -10.95
CA VAL A 274 1.38 0.42 -10.57
C VAL A 274 2.63 -0.33 -10.15
N LEU A 275 3.77 0.06 -10.72
CA LEU A 275 5.08 -0.43 -10.30
C LEU A 275 5.93 0.72 -9.77
N PRO A 276 6.77 0.47 -8.76
CA PRO A 276 7.86 1.36 -8.44
C PRO A 276 8.90 1.38 -9.56
N THR A 277 9.43 2.56 -9.83
CA THR A 277 10.64 2.74 -10.64
C THR A 277 11.60 3.65 -9.87
N GLU A 278 12.85 3.75 -10.30
CA GLU A 278 13.83 4.68 -9.70
C GLU A 278 13.34 6.14 -9.76
N SER A 279 12.55 6.49 -10.78
CA SER A 279 11.92 7.81 -10.96
C SER A 279 10.60 8.00 -10.19
N GLY A 280 10.15 6.99 -9.45
CA GLY A 280 8.87 6.99 -8.73
C GLY A 280 7.83 6.01 -9.28
N PRO A 281 6.60 6.04 -8.75
CA PRO A 281 5.55 5.11 -9.15
C PRO A 281 5.06 5.39 -10.57
N THR A 282 4.96 4.34 -11.37
CA THR A 282 4.55 4.38 -12.77
C THR A 282 3.31 3.51 -12.95
N LEU A 283 2.25 4.09 -13.52
CA LEU A 283 1.03 3.37 -13.89
C LEU A 283 1.24 2.78 -15.28
N TYR A 284 1.15 1.45 -15.39
CA TYR A 284 1.08 0.73 -16.65
C TYR A 284 -0.37 0.41 -16.98
N MET A 285 -0.71 0.48 -18.26
CA MET A 285 -2.01 0.10 -18.80
C MET A 285 -1.81 -0.80 -20.01
N ALA A 286 -2.53 -1.90 -20.01
CA ALA A 286 -2.37 -2.99 -20.94
C ALA A 286 -3.72 -3.41 -21.51
N HIS A 287 -3.78 -3.73 -22.80
CA HIS A 287 -4.97 -4.28 -23.42
C HIS A 287 -5.27 -5.67 -22.84
N ASP A 288 -6.54 -6.08 -22.71
CA ASP A 288 -6.88 -7.39 -22.16
C ASP A 288 -6.20 -8.57 -22.89
N ALA A 289 -6.10 -8.53 -24.22
CA ALA A 289 -5.39 -9.50 -25.06
C ALA A 289 -3.88 -9.62 -24.76
N THR A 290 -3.30 -8.73 -23.96
CA THR A 290 -1.91 -8.87 -23.50
C THR A 290 -1.79 -9.59 -22.17
N VAL A 291 -2.91 -9.90 -21.52
CA VAL A 291 -2.97 -10.53 -20.19
C VAL A 291 -4.05 -11.61 -20.14
N SER A 292 -3.64 -12.85 -19.95
CA SER A 292 -4.54 -13.97 -19.72
C SER A 292 -4.86 -14.12 -18.24
N CYS A 293 -6.05 -13.71 -17.86
CA CYS A 293 -6.67 -14.00 -16.57
C CYS A 293 -7.78 -15.06 -16.72
N GLY A 294 -7.55 -16.10 -17.55
CA GLY A 294 -8.57 -17.10 -17.94
C GLY A 294 -8.96 -17.00 -19.42
N SER A 295 -10.16 -17.45 -19.80
CA SER A 295 -10.58 -17.52 -21.22
C SER A 295 -11.19 -16.21 -21.74
N GLY A 296 -10.58 -15.55 -22.73
CA GLY A 296 -11.24 -14.58 -23.61
C GLY A 296 -10.40 -13.38 -24.05
N ASN A 297 -10.52 -13.01 -25.33
CA ASN A 297 -9.97 -11.80 -25.94
C ASN A 297 -11.15 -10.86 -26.27
N LEU A 298 -11.48 -9.91 -25.40
CA LEU A 298 -12.53 -8.93 -25.66
C LEU A 298 -11.93 -7.71 -26.39
N PRO A 299 -12.33 -7.41 -27.64
CA PRO A 299 -11.74 -6.31 -28.38
C PRO A 299 -12.11 -4.95 -27.77
N ALA A 300 -11.14 -4.31 -27.10
CA ALA A 300 -11.17 -2.89 -26.80
C ALA A 300 -10.83 -2.12 -28.08
N LEU A 301 -11.52 -1.01 -28.35
CA LEU A 301 -11.22 -0.13 -29.49
C LEU A 301 -10.13 0.89 -29.15
N GLY A 302 -9.98 1.23 -27.85
CA GLY A 302 -8.97 2.15 -27.36
C GLY A 302 -9.33 2.71 -25.98
N VAL A 303 -8.36 3.39 -25.36
CA VAL A 303 -8.53 4.13 -24.11
C VAL A 303 -8.79 5.59 -24.44
N ARG A 304 -9.98 6.09 -24.10
CA ARG A 304 -10.41 7.47 -24.41
C ARG A 304 -9.78 8.48 -23.48
N TYR A 305 -9.81 8.22 -22.18
CA TYR A 305 -9.27 9.12 -21.17
C TYR A 305 -8.59 8.34 -20.06
N ILE A 306 -7.50 8.92 -19.57
CA ILE A 306 -6.86 8.53 -18.32
C ILE A 306 -6.86 9.79 -17.46
N ASP A 307 -7.69 9.77 -16.43
CA ASP A 307 -7.83 10.86 -15.46
C ASP A 307 -7.25 10.39 -14.12
N LEU A 308 -6.48 11.23 -13.45
CA LEU A 308 -6.04 11.01 -12.08
C LEU A 308 -7.02 11.72 -11.12
N TYR A 309 -7.33 11.08 -10.00
CA TYR A 309 -8.29 11.58 -9.01
C TYR A 309 -7.61 11.93 -7.68
N TRP A 310 -7.89 13.12 -7.17
CA TRP A 310 -7.59 13.54 -5.81
C TRP A 310 -8.42 14.76 -5.39
N GLY A 311 -8.66 14.93 -4.08
CA GLY A 311 -9.33 16.11 -3.54
C GLY A 311 -10.74 16.32 -4.10
N GLY A 312 -11.47 15.25 -4.40
CA GLY A 312 -12.80 15.34 -5.02
C GLY A 312 -12.82 15.76 -6.49
N SER A 313 -11.66 15.83 -7.14
CA SER A 313 -11.49 16.32 -8.52
C SER A 313 -10.76 15.31 -9.40
N ARG A 314 -10.98 15.43 -10.71
CA ARG A 314 -10.31 14.61 -11.74
C ARG A 314 -9.42 15.49 -12.62
N HIS A 315 -8.29 14.93 -13.02
CA HIS A 315 -7.26 15.64 -13.77
C HIS A 315 -6.78 14.76 -14.92
N ARG A 316 -7.05 15.18 -16.15
CA ARG A 316 -6.70 14.42 -17.36
C ARG A 316 -5.19 14.41 -17.59
N VAL A 317 -4.62 13.22 -17.76
CA VAL A 317 -3.18 13.03 -18.04
C VAL A 317 -2.90 12.44 -19.41
N ALA A 318 -3.86 11.73 -19.99
CA ALA A 318 -3.77 11.26 -21.37
C ALA A 318 -5.17 11.10 -21.99
N SER A 319 -5.23 11.21 -23.31
CA SER A 319 -6.46 11.06 -24.11
C SER A 319 -6.16 10.34 -25.42
N ASP A 320 -7.17 9.66 -25.95
CA ASP A 320 -7.16 8.97 -27.25
C ASP A 320 -5.96 8.03 -27.43
N VAL A 321 -5.69 7.25 -26.38
CA VAL A 321 -4.63 6.25 -26.37
C VAL A 321 -5.09 5.00 -27.12
N THR A 322 -4.36 4.64 -28.17
CA THR A 322 -4.59 3.44 -28.96
C THR A 322 -3.66 2.33 -28.47
N LEU A 323 -4.24 1.27 -27.92
CA LEU A 323 -3.53 0.06 -27.55
C LEU A 323 -3.75 -0.99 -28.65
N ASP A 324 -2.65 -1.49 -29.22
CA ASP A 324 -2.63 -2.49 -30.26
C ASP A 324 -1.90 -3.74 -29.73
N PRO A 325 -2.62 -4.83 -29.43
CA PRO A 325 -2.01 -6.04 -28.89
C PRO A 325 -1.14 -6.78 -29.92
N GLY A 326 -1.09 -6.35 -31.19
CA GLY A 326 -0.13 -6.85 -32.16
C GLY A 326 -0.54 -8.14 -32.85
N VAL A 327 -1.78 -8.22 -33.35
CA VAL A 327 -2.23 -9.35 -34.17
C VAL A 327 -1.64 -9.20 -35.60
N GLY A 328 -0.34 -9.43 -35.77
CA GLY A 328 0.38 -9.31 -37.05
C GLY A 328 1.93 -9.34 -36.91
N GLN A 329 2.68 -9.37 -38.01
CA GLN A 329 4.16 -9.52 -38.00
C GLN A 329 4.96 -8.28 -37.52
N GLY A 330 4.32 -7.30 -36.89
CA GLY A 330 4.99 -6.09 -36.39
C GLY A 330 5.46 -6.24 -34.94
N GLN A 331 6.63 -5.71 -34.59
CA GLN A 331 7.04 -5.61 -33.19
C GLN A 331 6.18 -4.57 -32.46
N VAL A 332 5.40 -5.01 -31.48
CA VAL A 332 4.70 -4.14 -30.53
C VAL A 332 5.64 -3.68 -29.43
N LYS A 333 5.39 -2.50 -28.88
CA LYS A 333 6.22 -1.89 -27.83
C LYS A 333 5.42 -1.44 -26.61
N VAL A 334 6.14 -1.09 -25.55
CA VAL A 334 5.62 -0.34 -24.40
C VAL A 334 6.18 1.07 -24.45
N ASN A 335 5.33 2.09 -24.33
CA ASN A 335 5.77 3.49 -24.39
C ASN A 335 4.89 4.39 -23.51
N LYS A 336 5.26 5.67 -23.35
CA LYS A 336 4.40 6.66 -22.67
C LYS A 336 3.03 6.72 -23.35
N CYS A 337 1.96 6.83 -22.57
CA CYS A 337 0.60 6.87 -23.10
C CYS A 337 0.37 8.03 -24.07
N SER A 338 1.01 9.19 -23.85
CA SER A 338 0.99 10.32 -24.79
C SER A 338 1.62 10.02 -26.16
N ALA A 339 2.45 8.98 -26.26
CA ALA A 339 3.10 8.53 -27.49
C ALA A 339 2.41 7.30 -28.12
N CYS A 340 1.36 6.77 -27.48
CA CYS A 340 0.59 5.62 -27.95
C CYS A 340 -0.71 6.09 -28.60
N THR A 341 -0.58 6.86 -29.68
CA THR A 341 -1.71 7.38 -30.45
C THR A 341 -1.66 6.83 -31.88
N SER A 342 -2.84 6.63 -32.49
CA SER A 342 -2.95 6.14 -33.86
C SER A 342 -2.23 4.78 -34.07
N ASN A 343 -1.39 4.65 -35.11
CA ASN A 343 -0.72 3.38 -35.47
C ASN A 343 0.62 3.17 -34.72
N ALA A 344 0.74 3.65 -33.48
CA ALA A 344 1.99 3.57 -32.71
C ALA A 344 2.42 2.13 -32.32
N ARG A 345 1.55 1.13 -32.52
CA ARG A 345 1.77 -0.30 -32.18
C ARG A 345 2.18 -0.51 -30.72
N CYS A 346 1.48 0.16 -29.80
CA CYS A 346 1.70 -0.02 -28.37
C CYS A 346 0.86 -1.17 -27.83
N ALA A 347 1.48 -2.27 -27.40
CA ALA A 347 0.77 -3.33 -26.68
C ALA A 347 0.29 -2.88 -25.30
N ALA A 348 1.07 -1.98 -24.70
CA ALA A 348 0.77 -1.34 -23.43
C ALA A 348 1.35 0.07 -23.43
N CYS A 349 0.88 0.91 -22.52
CA CYS A 349 1.45 2.22 -22.30
C CYS A 349 1.65 2.50 -20.81
N TYR A 350 2.44 3.53 -20.49
CA TYR A 350 2.63 3.96 -19.11
C TYR A 350 2.46 5.47 -18.90
N VAL A 351 2.10 5.83 -17.67
CA VAL A 351 2.09 7.19 -17.13
C VAL A 351 3.08 7.24 -15.99
N ASP A 352 4.13 8.04 -16.15
CA ASP A 352 5.14 8.32 -15.12
C ASP A 352 4.84 9.63 -14.38
N SER A 353 5.68 9.97 -13.39
CA SER A 353 5.60 11.22 -12.64
C SER A 353 4.24 11.50 -11.99
N ILE A 354 3.58 10.45 -11.49
CA ILE A 354 2.28 10.55 -10.84
C ILE A 354 2.39 11.44 -9.59
N PRO A 355 1.59 12.53 -9.48
CA PRO A 355 1.64 13.42 -8.32
C PRO A 355 1.42 12.66 -7.01
N PRO A 356 2.13 13.01 -5.92
CA PRO A 356 1.92 12.38 -4.61
C PRO A 356 0.49 12.50 -4.06
N ALA A 357 -0.27 13.49 -4.51
CA ALA A 357 -1.67 13.67 -4.11
C ALA A 357 -2.63 12.70 -4.81
N ALA A 358 -2.24 12.13 -5.96
CA ALA A 358 -3.11 11.30 -6.80
C ALA A 358 -3.39 9.94 -6.15
N LYS A 359 -4.68 9.61 -5.98
CA LYS A 359 -5.13 8.41 -5.24
C LYS A 359 -5.58 7.29 -6.16
N LEU A 360 -6.32 7.65 -7.23
CA LEU A 360 -6.90 6.69 -8.17
C LEU A 360 -6.63 7.17 -9.62
N ALA A 361 -6.48 6.23 -10.54
CA ALA A 361 -6.58 6.47 -11.97
C ALA A 361 -7.93 5.95 -12.47
N ILE A 362 -8.65 6.81 -13.17
CA ILE A 362 -9.93 6.53 -13.81
C ILE A 362 -9.66 6.39 -15.30
N ILE A 363 -9.88 5.19 -15.82
CA ILE A 363 -9.60 4.83 -17.20
C ILE A 363 -10.92 4.60 -17.92
N SER A 364 -11.21 5.44 -18.89
CA SER A 364 -12.37 5.29 -19.78
C SER A 364 -11.97 4.56 -21.05
N VAL A 365 -12.64 3.45 -21.34
CA VAL A 365 -12.33 2.57 -22.47
C VAL A 365 -13.49 2.53 -23.43
N GLU A 366 -13.23 2.69 -24.71
CA GLU A 366 -14.21 2.43 -25.74
C GLU A 366 -14.16 0.97 -26.17
N THR A 367 -15.33 0.36 -26.32
CA THR A 367 -15.48 -1.06 -26.64
C THR A 367 -16.22 -1.23 -27.96
N SER A 368 -15.93 -2.31 -28.68
CA SER A 368 -16.64 -2.60 -29.92
C SER A 368 -18.10 -2.96 -29.67
N ALA A 369 -18.96 -2.70 -30.67
CA ALA A 369 -20.38 -3.03 -30.62
C ALA A 369 -20.68 -4.53 -30.47
N ALA A 370 -19.72 -5.40 -30.77
CA ALA A 370 -19.83 -6.85 -30.58
C ALA A 370 -19.58 -7.27 -29.11
N ALA A 371 -18.73 -6.55 -28.38
CA ALA A 371 -18.36 -6.91 -27.00
C ALA A 371 -19.34 -6.36 -25.95
N ALA A 372 -19.98 -5.24 -26.23
CA ALA A 372 -21.11 -4.72 -25.46
C ALA A 372 -22.31 -4.67 -26.40
N ALA A 373 -23.38 -5.42 -26.13
CA ALA A 373 -24.63 -5.41 -26.90
C ALA A 373 -25.12 -3.97 -27.11
N GLY A 374 -24.71 -3.33 -28.22
CA GLY A 374 -25.02 -1.93 -28.56
C GLY A 374 -23.86 -0.92 -28.60
N GLY A 375 -22.59 -1.30 -28.47
CA GLY A 375 -21.46 -0.34 -28.49
C GLY A 375 -21.30 0.35 -27.14
N GLY A 376 -20.38 -0.15 -26.32
CA GLY A 376 -20.26 0.25 -24.92
C GLY A 376 -19.03 1.11 -24.65
N THR A 377 -19.10 1.86 -23.55
CA THR A 377 -17.93 2.47 -22.91
C THR A 377 -17.81 1.87 -21.51
N ASP A 378 -16.58 1.59 -21.11
CA ASP A 378 -16.24 0.98 -19.83
C ASP A 378 -15.41 1.93 -18.97
N LEU A 379 -15.47 1.76 -17.64
CA LEU A 379 -14.64 2.48 -16.68
C LEU A 379 -13.89 1.50 -15.78
N VAL A 380 -12.57 1.55 -15.84
CA VAL A 380 -11.69 0.84 -14.93
C VAL A 380 -11.09 1.84 -13.95
N ILE A 381 -11.16 1.56 -12.66
CA ILE A 381 -10.52 2.36 -11.61
C ILE A 381 -9.35 1.58 -11.05
N ILE A 382 -8.16 2.17 -11.17
CA ILE A 382 -6.90 1.60 -10.68
C ILE A 382 -6.43 2.41 -9.48
N PRO A 383 -6.27 1.79 -8.30
CA PRO A 383 -5.59 2.43 -7.19
C PRO A 383 -4.17 2.80 -7.59
N LEU A 384 -3.79 4.08 -7.40
CA LEU A 384 -2.43 4.56 -7.71
C LEU A 384 -1.42 4.21 -6.63
N MET A 385 -1.93 3.70 -5.52
CA MET A 385 -1.16 3.05 -4.50
C MET A 385 -1.31 1.55 -4.76
N PRO A 386 -0.20 0.79 -4.83
CA PRO A 386 -0.32 -0.65 -4.80
C PRO A 386 -1.09 -1.05 -3.54
N PHE A 387 -1.61 -2.27 -3.52
CA PHE A 387 -2.30 -2.82 -2.36
C PHE A 387 -1.45 -2.61 -1.09
N PRO A 388 -1.82 -1.75 -0.11
CA PRO A 388 -3.15 -1.57 0.49
C PRO A 388 -3.67 -0.10 0.59
N PRO A 389 -5.00 0.06 0.68
CA PRO A 389 -5.52 0.77 1.87
C PRO A 389 -6.41 -0.11 2.78
N LEU A 390 -6.46 -1.43 2.53
CA LEU A 390 -7.28 -2.39 3.31
C LEU A 390 -6.51 -3.59 3.90
N MET A 391 -5.22 -3.75 3.57
CA MET A 391 -4.40 -4.83 4.11
C MET A 391 -3.26 -4.32 4.99
N ARG A 392 -3.00 -5.09 6.04
CA ARG A 392 -1.85 -4.92 6.92
C ARG A 392 -0.57 -5.24 6.14
N VAL A 393 0.38 -4.32 6.14
CA VAL A 393 1.74 -4.57 5.63
C VAL A 393 2.58 -5.13 6.76
N ASP A 394 3.30 -6.22 6.49
CA ASP A 394 4.22 -6.84 7.43
C ASP A 394 5.60 -6.99 6.79
N VAL A 395 6.56 -6.15 7.19
CA VAL A 395 7.97 -6.29 6.80
C VAL A 395 8.72 -6.96 7.93
N ARG A 396 9.32 -8.13 7.67
CA ARG A 396 10.05 -8.92 8.67
C ARG A 396 11.48 -9.14 8.20
N THR A 397 12.45 -8.52 8.88
CA THR A 397 13.84 -8.57 8.40
C THR A 397 14.54 -9.89 8.68
N TRP A 398 14.05 -10.69 9.62
CA TRP A 398 14.72 -11.94 10.00
C TRP A 398 14.50 -13.11 9.04
N LEU A 399 13.43 -13.05 8.23
CA LEU A 399 13.15 -14.06 7.21
C LEU A 399 14.32 -14.19 6.21
N ARG A 400 15.10 -13.10 6.02
CA ARG A 400 16.29 -13.09 5.15
C ARG A 400 17.39 -14.06 5.59
N TRP A 401 17.42 -14.42 6.86
CA TRP A 401 18.43 -15.33 7.42
C TRP A 401 17.95 -16.78 7.44
N GLY A 402 16.81 -17.08 6.82
CA GLY A 402 16.20 -18.41 6.84
C GLY A 402 15.55 -18.77 8.18
N TYR A 403 15.42 -17.83 9.11
CA TYR A 403 14.67 -18.05 10.34
C TYR A 403 13.16 -18.06 10.05
N SER A 404 12.51 -19.18 10.34
CA SER A 404 11.05 -19.32 10.23
C SER A 404 10.31 -18.78 11.47
N GLN A 405 11.01 -18.57 12.57
CA GLN A 405 10.48 -18.08 13.84
C GLN A 405 11.08 -16.72 14.19
N THR A 406 10.36 -15.97 15.03
CA THR A 406 10.78 -14.65 15.51
C THR A 406 12.09 -14.78 16.32
N PRO A 407 13.19 -14.13 15.91
CA PRO A 407 14.46 -14.24 16.62
C PRO A 407 14.47 -13.30 17.81
N GLY A 408 14.21 -13.79 19.03
CA GLY A 408 14.50 -12.96 20.21
C GLY A 408 13.92 -13.43 21.53
N VAL A 409 14.67 -13.11 22.59
CA VAL A 409 14.28 -13.23 24.01
C VAL A 409 13.85 -11.85 24.58
N TYR A 410 14.32 -10.75 23.96
CA TYR A 410 13.98 -9.37 24.31
C TYR A 410 13.43 -8.61 23.09
N SER A 411 12.30 -7.93 23.27
CA SER A 411 11.68 -7.10 22.24
C SER A 411 11.14 -5.80 22.82
N ALA A 412 11.10 -4.78 21.98
CA ALA A 412 10.44 -3.52 22.29
C ALA A 412 9.49 -3.14 21.15
N VAL A 413 8.42 -2.43 21.49
CA VAL A 413 7.40 -1.99 20.55
C VAL A 413 7.31 -0.48 20.58
N ALA A 414 7.36 0.13 19.40
CA ALA A 414 7.03 1.53 19.21
C ALA A 414 5.87 1.62 18.22
N THR A 415 4.92 2.51 18.49
CA THR A 415 3.73 2.69 17.67
C THR A 415 3.49 4.16 17.43
N ARG A 416 3.09 4.53 16.21
CA ARG A 416 2.71 5.90 15.88
C ARG A 416 1.57 5.93 14.86
N VAL A 417 0.66 6.87 15.06
CA VAL A 417 -0.31 7.26 14.04
C VAL A 417 0.33 8.27 13.10
N VAL A 418 0.29 7.98 11.81
CA VAL A 418 0.81 8.83 10.74
C VAL A 418 -0.23 8.98 9.64
N ASP A 419 -0.18 10.10 8.94
CA ASP A 419 -1.10 10.40 7.85
C ASP A 419 -0.40 10.22 6.52
N GLY A 420 -1.04 9.51 5.59
CA GLY A 420 -0.68 9.50 4.19
C GLY A 420 -1.52 10.46 3.36
N SER A 421 -1.24 10.48 2.06
CA SER A 421 -2.02 11.21 1.06
C SER A 421 -3.44 10.66 0.94
N ALA A 422 -3.62 9.34 1.03
CA ALA A 422 -4.91 8.68 0.82
C ALA A 422 -5.46 7.98 2.04
N SER A 423 -4.61 7.47 2.93
CA SER A 423 -5.05 6.82 4.17
C SER A 423 -4.23 7.27 5.36
N SER A 424 -4.85 7.25 6.53
CA SER A 424 -4.12 7.36 7.79
C SER A 424 -3.80 5.97 8.34
N TYR A 425 -2.61 5.80 8.92
CA TYR A 425 -2.08 4.51 9.33
C TYR A 425 -1.66 4.49 10.79
N ASN A 426 -1.80 3.33 11.40
CA ASN A 426 -1.08 2.95 12.59
C ASN A 426 0.18 2.18 12.17
N VAL A 427 1.35 2.75 12.45
CA VAL A 427 2.66 2.13 12.17
C VAL A 427 3.21 1.60 13.47
N THR A 428 3.41 0.29 13.55
CA THR A 428 3.99 -0.40 14.69
C THR A 428 5.32 -1.00 14.28
N LEU A 429 6.39 -0.64 14.97
CA LEU A 429 7.70 -1.28 14.86
C LEU A 429 7.93 -2.16 16.09
N ILE A 430 8.22 -3.43 15.86
CA ILE A 430 8.70 -4.35 16.89
C ILE A 430 10.18 -4.59 16.62
N LEU A 431 11.01 -4.14 17.55
CA LEU A 431 12.46 -4.28 17.50
C LEU A 431 12.86 -5.50 18.33
N PHE A 432 13.62 -6.40 17.72
CA PHE A 432 14.20 -7.56 18.36
C PHE A 432 15.71 -7.37 18.48
N ARG A 433 16.26 -7.73 19.64
CA ARG A 433 17.70 -7.83 19.82
C ARG A 433 18.12 -9.29 19.66
N ARG A 434 19.11 -9.55 18.81
CA ARG A 434 19.71 -10.87 18.70
C ARG A 434 20.52 -11.21 19.96
N PRO A 435 20.56 -12.49 20.36
CA PRO A 435 21.36 -12.94 21.49
C PRO A 435 22.86 -12.70 21.28
#